data_AF-A0ABD5BAW4-F1
#
_entry.id   AF-A0ABD5BAW4-F1
#
_cell.length_a   1.000
_cell.length_b   1.000
_cell.length_c   1.000
_cell.angle_alpha   90.00
_cell.angle_beta   90.00
_cell.angle_gamma   90.00
#
_symmetry.space_group_name_H-M   'P 1'
#
loop_
_entity.id
_entity.type
_entity.pdbx_description
1 polymer ?
#
loop_
_entity_poly.entity_id
_entity_poly.type
_entity_poly.pdbx_seq_one_letter_code
_entity_poly.pdbx_strand_id
1 'polypeptide(L)'
;MKKYVFAAGCTLLLLVSCARDLLSDPGSTNPIQTGDIILQKRNPGLTNMLSNPKMNRLARNSDNPTPLDHPFRYLGYTYKFGNYIVGHSDNIGRQIIDVQALYLDPAMKGYSNVVPILTTDSKTSAYASYDRFEKNTEMTKKVESGFSINVGLFSLGRKKTVTELFKTNTVNLSQELTGEVDLMYIHSRVWLDNVSGAQKRIAANYMNSSFISELYNTPIANIIENWGPYIVSHYYTGGRANALYVADYKENTSFEQREKDMDLTLKASYSWKPASVIKDTVKASLNFGYNYKSGNSEALASRITNVSNRIRLSGGEPQFQLTSPSAKVEENKIDLTGWLSSLKDVKTHVVVNLADGGLVGMDKFVLEENFKRRIRDTHMGNLNDKEYQIPYIEIVKVYVRNSPSGGVLSDIAAVLTTRNGDKIVLSDGNAVTATDAQLMMNNDPTYFMTKATAIASDKAQYYQCEIRTNITRVYRPYIRVPLVLELKKFNEANVFKYKNPKTNIWYVYNTQSRTAFSFLDEEYIPWTYGIVDWVENVPVKNISMSTLYQLFTIVGL
;
A
#
# COMPACT_ATOMS: atom_id res chain seq x y z
N MET A 1 18.06 58.14 -2.75
CA MET A 1 17.40 57.28 -1.74
C MET A 1 17.71 55.82 -2.06
N LYS A 2 18.20 55.08 -1.05
CA LYS A 2 18.88 53.77 -1.18
C LYS A 2 17.93 52.68 -1.70
N LYS A 3 18.41 51.90 -2.68
CA LYS A 3 17.78 50.69 -3.22
C LYS A 3 17.96 49.56 -2.19
N TYR A 4 16.86 48.94 -1.76
CA TYR A 4 16.89 47.66 -1.05
C TYR A 4 16.48 46.55 -2.02
N VAL A 5 17.43 45.66 -2.29
CA VAL A 5 17.24 44.40 -3.00
C VAL A 5 16.72 43.38 -1.97
N PHE A 6 15.49 42.92 -2.13
CA PHE A 6 14.98 41.78 -1.37
C PHE A 6 15.43 40.49 -2.07
N ALA A 7 16.56 39.95 -1.62
CA ALA A 7 16.95 38.59 -1.93
C ALA A 7 16.21 37.65 -0.96
N ALA A 8 15.20 36.94 -1.47
CA ALA A 8 14.53 35.87 -0.72
C ALA A 8 15.47 34.65 -0.67
N GLY A 9 16.26 34.56 0.40
CA GLY A 9 17.08 33.39 0.70
C GLY A 9 16.19 32.21 1.10
N CYS A 10 16.20 31.16 0.28
CA CYS A 10 15.71 29.84 0.67
C CYS A 10 16.63 29.30 1.78
N THR A 11 16.20 29.41 3.04
CA THR A 11 16.84 28.72 4.15
C THR A 11 16.40 27.26 4.13
N LEU A 12 17.19 26.41 3.50
CA LEU A 12 17.10 24.96 3.65
C LEU A 12 17.54 24.65 5.10
N LEU A 13 16.59 24.45 6.01
CA LEU A 13 16.85 23.89 7.33
C LEU A 13 17.17 22.39 7.17
N LEU A 14 18.42 22.09 6.88
CA LEU A 14 18.99 20.77 7.10
C LEU A 14 19.06 20.56 8.63
N LEU A 15 18.07 19.86 9.18
CA LEU A 15 18.17 19.28 10.51
C LEU A 15 19.19 18.14 10.46
N VAL A 16 20.47 18.50 10.54
CA VAL A 16 21.53 17.59 10.99
C VAL A 16 21.26 17.36 12.47
N SER A 17 20.63 16.24 12.80
CA SER A 17 20.64 15.74 14.17
C SER A 17 22.08 15.39 14.50
N CYS A 18 22.76 16.29 15.20
CA CYS A 18 24.00 15.96 15.88
C CYS A 18 23.66 14.89 16.93
N ALA A 19 23.96 13.62 16.61
CA ALA A 19 24.18 12.62 17.62
C ALA A 19 25.36 13.13 18.46
N ARG A 20 25.08 13.65 19.65
CA ARG A 20 26.14 13.85 20.64
C ARG A 20 26.54 12.45 21.08
N ASP A 21 27.66 11.99 20.55
CA ASP A 21 28.47 10.96 21.18
C ASP A 21 28.76 11.41 22.62
N LEU A 22 28.12 10.74 23.57
CA LEU A 22 28.50 10.81 24.97
C LEU A 22 29.84 10.11 25.09
N LEU A 23 30.89 10.93 25.11
CA LEU A 23 32.26 10.55 25.41
C LEU A 23 32.27 9.68 26.69
N SER A 24 32.89 8.52 26.53
CA SER A 24 33.22 7.56 27.57
C SER A 24 34.07 8.20 28.67
N ASP A 25 33.70 7.90 29.91
CA ASP A 25 34.51 8.12 31.11
C ASP A 25 35.88 7.41 30.94
N PRO A 26 37.02 8.11 31.04
CA PRO A 26 38.34 7.51 30.84
C PRO A 26 38.76 6.77 32.12
N GLY A 27 38.22 5.56 32.28
CA GLY A 27 38.41 4.78 33.51
C GLY A 27 38.07 3.30 33.43
N SER A 28 38.21 2.64 32.27
CA SER A 28 38.35 1.17 32.24
C SER A 28 39.09 0.71 31.00
N THR A 29 40.24 0.08 31.19
CA THR A 29 41.11 -0.45 30.13
C THR A 29 40.70 -1.87 29.73
N ASN A 30 39.48 -2.02 29.20
CA ASN A 30 39.12 -3.17 28.38
C ASN A 30 38.25 -2.67 27.22
N PRO A 31 38.67 -2.81 25.95
CA PRO A 31 37.83 -2.43 24.83
C PRO A 31 36.57 -3.31 24.88
N ILE A 32 35.41 -2.69 25.12
CA ILE A 32 34.11 -3.36 25.00
C ILE A 32 34.05 -3.92 23.57
N GLN A 33 33.95 -5.24 23.42
CA GLN A 33 33.74 -5.85 22.10
C GLN A 33 32.48 -5.26 21.48
N THR A 34 32.64 -4.52 20.38
CA THR A 34 31.56 -3.83 19.66
C THR A 34 30.90 -4.71 18.59
N GLY A 35 31.49 -5.88 18.31
CA GLY A 35 30.99 -6.87 17.35
C GLY A 35 29.93 -7.80 17.95
N ASP A 36 29.18 -8.47 17.08
CA ASP A 36 28.23 -9.50 17.48
C ASP A 36 28.99 -10.73 18.04
N ILE A 37 28.54 -11.24 19.19
CA ILE A 37 29.08 -12.46 19.82
C ILE A 37 28.10 -13.60 19.58
N ILE A 38 28.57 -14.69 18.94
CA ILE A 38 27.74 -15.87 18.66
C ILE A 38 27.64 -16.72 19.93
N LEU A 39 26.42 -16.95 20.42
CA LEU A 39 26.10 -17.80 21.57
C LEU A 39 25.65 -19.20 21.14
N GLN A 40 25.03 -19.31 19.96
CA GLN A 40 24.70 -20.55 19.29
C GLN A 40 24.92 -20.37 17.78
N LYS A 41 25.70 -21.26 17.17
CA LYS A 41 25.80 -21.30 15.70
C LYS A 41 24.51 -21.87 15.10
N ARG A 42 24.09 -21.34 13.94
CA ARG A 42 23.02 -21.96 13.15
C ARG A 42 23.34 -23.42 12.89
N ASN A 43 22.37 -24.31 13.11
CA ASN A 43 22.52 -25.72 12.76
C ASN A 43 22.78 -25.86 11.24
N PRO A 44 23.91 -26.46 10.81
CA PRO A 44 24.26 -26.57 9.40
C PRO A 44 23.31 -27.45 8.58
N GLY A 45 22.47 -28.27 9.24
CA GLY A 45 21.43 -29.07 8.58
C GLY A 45 20.18 -28.29 8.18
N LEU A 46 20.04 -27.03 8.62
CA LEU A 46 18.88 -26.21 8.24
C LEU A 46 18.98 -25.73 6.79
N THR A 47 17.83 -25.61 6.13
CA THR A 47 17.77 -25.03 4.78
C THR A 47 18.13 -23.54 4.79
N ASN A 48 18.68 -23.07 3.67
CA ASN A 48 18.89 -21.65 3.39
C ASN A 48 17.84 -21.10 2.41
N MET A 49 16.79 -21.87 2.14
CA MET A 49 15.69 -21.46 1.28
C MET A 49 14.87 -20.35 1.95
N LEU A 50 14.75 -19.19 1.29
CA LEU A 50 14.04 -18.03 1.85
C LEU A 50 12.67 -17.79 1.18
N SER A 51 12.47 -18.33 -0.01
CA SER A 51 11.25 -18.22 -0.81
C SER A 51 11.05 -19.44 -1.71
N ASN A 52 9.80 -19.70 -2.08
CA ASN A 52 9.42 -20.75 -3.02
C ASN A 52 8.62 -20.20 -4.22
N PRO A 53 9.28 -19.66 -5.26
CA PRO A 53 8.56 -19.09 -6.41
C PRO A 53 7.77 -20.12 -7.21
N LYS A 54 8.02 -21.43 -7.05
CA LYS A 54 7.21 -22.49 -7.67
C LYS A 54 5.81 -22.54 -7.06
N MET A 55 5.69 -22.36 -5.74
CA MET A 55 4.40 -22.34 -5.04
C MET A 55 3.55 -21.15 -5.46
N ASN A 56 4.17 -19.98 -5.70
CA ASN A 56 3.46 -18.82 -6.26
C ASN A 56 2.79 -19.13 -7.61
N ARG A 57 3.42 -19.96 -8.46
CA ARG A 57 2.83 -20.37 -9.74
C ARG A 57 1.67 -21.36 -9.56
N LEU A 58 1.84 -22.34 -8.68
CA LEU A 58 0.81 -23.34 -8.39
C LEU A 58 -0.43 -22.68 -7.76
N ALA A 59 -0.22 -21.77 -6.81
CA ALA A 59 -1.29 -21.04 -6.14
C ALA A 59 -2.12 -20.18 -7.12
N ARG A 60 -1.51 -19.62 -8.17
CA ARG A 60 -2.23 -18.90 -9.24
C ARG A 60 -3.17 -19.82 -10.04
N ASN A 61 -2.83 -21.10 -10.19
CA ASN A 61 -3.69 -22.05 -10.90
C ASN A 61 -4.88 -22.52 -10.04
N SER A 62 -4.82 -22.33 -8.71
CA SER A 62 -5.90 -22.67 -7.78
C SER A 62 -6.85 -21.52 -7.47
N ASP A 63 -6.56 -20.30 -7.94
CA ASP A 63 -7.45 -19.16 -7.73
C ASP A 63 -8.75 -19.32 -8.53
N ASN A 64 -9.86 -18.84 -7.95
CA ASN A 64 -11.14 -18.74 -8.65
C ASN A 64 -11.23 -17.38 -9.37
N PRO A 65 -10.97 -17.30 -10.68
CA PRO A 65 -11.09 -16.03 -11.39
C PRO A 65 -12.54 -15.58 -11.36
N THR A 66 -12.76 -14.30 -11.03
CA THR A 66 -14.10 -13.73 -11.09
C THR A 66 -14.59 -13.68 -12.55
N PRO A 67 -15.78 -14.21 -12.88
CA PRO A 67 -16.32 -14.15 -14.23
C PRO A 67 -16.40 -12.71 -14.79
N LEU A 68 -16.23 -12.56 -16.10
CA LEU A 68 -16.19 -11.24 -16.74
C LEU A 68 -17.51 -10.47 -16.62
N ASP A 69 -18.63 -11.18 -16.51
CA ASP A 69 -20.00 -10.69 -16.34
C ASP A 69 -20.45 -10.65 -14.88
N HIS A 70 -19.56 -10.97 -13.93
CA HIS A 70 -19.89 -10.95 -12.52
C HIS A 70 -20.16 -9.53 -12.01
N PRO A 71 -21.24 -9.29 -11.25
CA PRO A 71 -21.61 -7.95 -10.77
C PRO A 71 -20.55 -7.29 -9.88
N PHE A 72 -19.73 -8.10 -9.22
CA PHE A 72 -18.66 -7.66 -8.31
C PHE A 72 -17.25 -7.76 -8.90
N ARG A 73 -17.13 -7.83 -10.22
CA ARG A 73 -15.90 -8.18 -10.94
C ARG A 73 -14.61 -7.51 -10.43
N TYR A 74 -14.66 -6.26 -9.99
CA TYR A 74 -13.46 -5.50 -9.61
C TYR A 74 -13.30 -5.32 -8.10
N LEU A 75 -14.21 -5.85 -7.28
CA LEU A 75 -14.02 -5.84 -5.83
C LEU A 75 -12.80 -6.70 -5.45
N GLY A 76 -12.03 -6.24 -4.47
CA GLY A 76 -10.88 -6.99 -3.97
C GLY A 76 -9.70 -7.09 -4.94
N TYR A 77 -9.70 -6.31 -6.02
CA TYR A 77 -8.53 -6.14 -6.85
C TYR A 77 -7.58 -5.11 -6.24
N THR A 78 -6.28 -5.29 -6.44
CA THR A 78 -5.31 -4.26 -6.12
C THR A 78 -5.49 -3.04 -7.01
N TYR A 79 -5.05 -1.89 -6.52
CA TYR A 79 -5.07 -0.64 -7.26
C TYR A 79 -3.75 0.10 -7.06
N LYS A 80 -3.14 0.50 -8.18
CA LYS A 80 -1.93 1.32 -8.22
C LYS A 80 -2.17 2.49 -9.15
N PHE A 81 -1.87 3.71 -8.72
CA PHE A 81 -1.93 4.90 -9.57
C PHE A 81 -0.82 4.87 -10.64
N GLY A 82 -0.95 3.99 -11.64
CA GLY A 82 0.07 3.72 -12.65
C GLY A 82 0.04 4.68 -13.83
N ASN A 83 -1.16 5.01 -14.34
CA ASN A 83 -1.35 6.06 -15.35
C ASN A 83 -1.67 7.44 -14.72
N TYR A 84 -1.72 7.48 -13.39
CA TYR A 84 -1.99 8.66 -12.57
C TYR A 84 -3.34 9.34 -12.83
N ILE A 85 -4.25 8.72 -13.58
CA ILE A 85 -5.65 9.14 -13.79
C ILE A 85 -6.53 8.50 -12.72
N VAL A 86 -7.27 9.32 -11.94
CA VAL A 86 -8.08 8.83 -10.83
C VAL A 86 -9.18 7.89 -11.33
N GLY A 87 -9.32 6.71 -10.74
CA GLY A 87 -10.41 5.77 -11.02
C GLY A 87 -10.42 5.17 -12.42
N HIS A 88 -9.31 5.28 -13.16
CA HIS A 88 -9.16 4.64 -14.46
C HIS A 88 -8.99 3.12 -14.31
N SER A 89 -9.63 2.32 -15.18
CA SER A 89 -9.61 0.86 -15.11
C SER A 89 -8.21 0.23 -15.20
N ASP A 90 -7.31 0.80 -16.01
CA ASP A 90 -5.89 0.39 -16.08
C ASP A 90 -5.11 0.37 -14.77
N ASN A 91 -5.56 1.14 -13.78
CA ASN A 91 -4.91 1.18 -12.47
C ASN A 91 -5.31 -0.02 -11.60
N ILE A 92 -6.27 -0.83 -12.04
CA ILE A 92 -6.70 -2.06 -11.40
C ILE A 92 -5.69 -3.16 -11.74
N GLY A 93 -5.14 -3.78 -10.69
CA GLY A 93 -4.12 -4.81 -10.78
C GLY A 93 -4.70 -6.22 -10.64
N ARG A 94 -4.29 -6.91 -9.57
CA ARG A 94 -4.57 -8.33 -9.37
C ARG A 94 -5.71 -8.55 -8.40
N GLN A 95 -6.53 -9.56 -8.64
CA GLN A 95 -7.53 -10.02 -7.67
C GLN A 95 -6.84 -10.66 -6.47
N ILE A 96 -7.06 -10.15 -5.26
CA ILE A 96 -6.53 -10.76 -4.03
C ILE A 96 -7.62 -11.34 -3.12
N ILE A 97 -8.87 -10.92 -3.30
CA ILE A 97 -10.04 -11.49 -2.59
C ILE A 97 -10.75 -12.45 -3.54
N ASP A 98 -11.06 -13.66 -3.09
CA ASP A 98 -11.97 -14.59 -3.76
C ASP A 98 -13.41 -14.07 -3.60
N VAL A 99 -13.78 -13.13 -4.47
CA VAL A 99 -15.11 -12.51 -4.48
C VAL A 99 -16.18 -13.51 -4.87
N GLN A 100 -15.86 -14.54 -5.67
CA GLN A 100 -16.80 -15.58 -6.03
C GLN A 100 -17.18 -16.41 -4.79
N ALA A 101 -16.20 -16.84 -4.00
CA ALA A 101 -16.45 -17.55 -2.75
C ALA A 101 -17.18 -16.67 -1.73
N LEU A 102 -16.82 -15.38 -1.63
CA LEU A 102 -17.52 -14.43 -0.77
C LEU A 102 -18.99 -14.26 -1.18
N TYR A 103 -19.26 -14.12 -2.47
CA TYR A 103 -20.61 -13.95 -3.01
C TYR A 103 -21.50 -15.17 -2.78
N LEU A 104 -20.93 -16.37 -2.88
CA LEU A 104 -21.65 -17.63 -2.70
C LEU A 104 -21.90 -17.99 -1.22
N ASP A 105 -21.22 -17.33 -0.27
CA ASP A 105 -21.36 -17.62 1.15
C ASP A 105 -22.59 -16.90 1.75
N PRO A 106 -23.61 -17.63 2.24
CA PRO A 106 -24.80 -17.03 2.85
C PRO A 106 -24.50 -16.12 4.04
N ALA A 107 -23.42 -16.40 4.78
CA ALA A 107 -23.03 -15.61 5.95
C ALA A 107 -22.24 -14.35 5.57
N MET A 108 -21.87 -14.18 4.30
CA MET A 108 -21.35 -12.94 3.72
C MET A 108 -22.41 -12.18 2.90
N LYS A 109 -23.64 -12.70 2.81
CA LYS A 109 -24.75 -12.01 2.18
C LYS A 109 -25.01 -10.68 2.90
N GLY A 110 -24.95 -9.58 2.15
CA GLY A 110 -25.16 -8.22 2.67
C GLY A 110 -23.88 -7.41 2.86
N TYR A 111 -22.69 -8.03 2.84
CA TYR A 111 -21.41 -7.31 2.89
C TYR A 111 -21.01 -6.71 1.54
N SER A 112 -21.74 -7.01 0.46
CA SER A 112 -21.53 -6.42 -0.85
C SER A 112 -22.87 -6.18 -1.54
N ASN A 113 -22.92 -5.17 -2.40
CA ASN A 113 -24.13 -4.86 -3.15
C ASN A 113 -23.84 -4.09 -4.44
N VAL A 114 -24.80 -4.15 -5.36
CA VAL A 114 -24.81 -3.39 -6.62
C VAL A 114 -26.12 -2.61 -6.70
N VAL A 115 -26.01 -1.31 -6.92
CA VAL A 115 -27.18 -0.43 -7.08
C VAL A 115 -27.07 0.31 -8.42
N PRO A 116 -28.05 0.16 -9.33
CA PRO A 116 -28.16 1.00 -10.51
C PRO A 116 -28.36 2.47 -10.12
N ILE A 117 -27.58 3.36 -10.73
CA ILE A 117 -27.68 4.82 -10.56
C ILE A 117 -28.17 5.46 -11.86
N LEU A 118 -27.68 4.99 -13.00
CA LEU A 118 -28.08 5.45 -14.34
C LEU A 118 -27.98 6.98 -14.49
N THR A 119 -26.77 7.52 -14.44
CA THR A 119 -26.51 8.95 -14.57
C THR A 119 -25.34 9.23 -15.52
N THR A 120 -25.13 10.50 -15.83
CA THR A 120 -23.98 10.97 -16.60
C THR A 120 -23.27 12.06 -15.81
N ASP A 121 -21.95 12.03 -15.78
CA ASP A 121 -21.13 13.02 -15.09
C ASP A 121 -20.04 13.56 -16.00
N SER A 122 -19.85 14.87 -15.96
CA SER A 122 -18.95 15.63 -16.81
C SER A 122 -18.05 16.49 -15.92
N LYS A 123 -16.77 16.16 -15.88
CA LYS A 123 -15.81 16.83 -15.03
C LYS A 123 -14.64 17.38 -15.84
N THR A 124 -14.24 18.59 -15.51
CA THR A 124 -13.01 19.21 -15.99
C THR A 124 -12.12 19.54 -14.82
N SER A 125 -10.81 19.41 -15.00
CA SER A 125 -9.82 19.84 -14.02
C SER A 125 -8.60 20.39 -14.73
N ALA A 126 -7.96 21.39 -14.13
CA ALA A 126 -6.76 22.01 -14.67
C ALA A 126 -5.77 22.29 -13.54
N TYR A 127 -4.49 22.24 -13.87
CA TYR A 127 -3.41 22.59 -12.96
C TYR A 127 -2.27 23.28 -13.71
N ALA A 128 -1.79 24.38 -13.13
CA ALA A 128 -0.67 25.14 -13.70
C ALA A 128 0.69 24.73 -13.12
N SER A 129 0.71 23.75 -12.20
CA SER A 129 1.93 23.09 -11.71
C SER A 129 1.60 21.76 -11.04
N TYR A 130 2.62 20.92 -10.83
CA TYR A 130 2.44 19.64 -10.13
C TYR A 130 2.17 19.79 -8.63
N ASP A 131 2.59 20.90 -8.01
CA ASP A 131 2.21 21.25 -6.63
C ASP A 131 0.72 21.61 -6.55
N ARG A 132 0.20 22.31 -7.57
CA ARG A 132 -1.24 22.62 -7.68
C ARG A 132 -2.04 21.34 -7.88
N PHE A 133 -1.56 20.45 -8.74
CA PHE A 133 -2.15 19.12 -8.93
C PHE A 133 -2.21 18.33 -7.62
N GLU A 134 -1.13 18.31 -6.86
CA GLU A 134 -1.05 17.63 -5.56
C GLU A 134 -2.05 18.19 -4.54
N LYS A 135 -2.24 19.51 -4.52
CA LYS A 135 -3.20 20.19 -3.62
C LYS A 135 -4.66 19.99 -4.01
N ASN A 136 -4.93 19.94 -5.31
CA ASN A 136 -6.29 19.98 -5.85
C ASN A 136 -6.83 18.61 -6.29
N THR A 137 -6.01 17.56 -6.24
CA THR A 137 -6.42 16.20 -6.62
C THR A 137 -7.49 15.62 -5.68
N GLU A 138 -8.46 14.91 -6.25
CA GLU A 138 -9.48 14.19 -5.47
C GLU A 138 -9.01 12.84 -4.94
N MET A 139 -7.77 12.44 -5.23
CA MET A 139 -7.27 11.12 -4.84
C MET A 139 -7.30 10.85 -3.35
N THR A 140 -6.99 11.87 -2.54
CA THR A 140 -7.05 11.80 -1.09
C THR A 140 -8.44 11.42 -0.58
N LYS A 141 -9.49 11.84 -1.29
CA LYS A 141 -10.88 11.47 -0.96
C LYS A 141 -11.23 10.04 -1.38
N LYS A 142 -10.54 9.48 -2.37
CA LYS A 142 -10.79 8.11 -2.88
C LYS A 142 -10.20 7.03 -1.97
N VAL A 143 -9.22 7.38 -1.14
CA VAL A 143 -8.63 6.48 -0.15
C VAL A 143 -9.39 6.58 1.16
N GLU A 144 -9.57 5.46 1.87
CA GLU A 144 -10.23 5.45 3.17
C GLU A 144 -9.53 6.40 4.16
N SER A 145 -10.34 7.02 5.03
CA SER A 145 -9.81 7.86 6.11
C SER A 145 -8.92 7.04 7.05
N GLY A 146 -7.74 7.57 7.37
CA GLY A 146 -6.75 6.93 8.25
C GLY A 146 -5.63 6.17 7.53
N PHE A 147 -5.68 6.07 6.20
CA PHE A 147 -4.54 5.60 5.39
C PHE A 147 -3.91 6.79 4.65
N SER A 148 -2.61 7.03 4.86
CA SER A 148 -1.91 8.17 4.25
C SER A 148 -1.57 7.90 2.79
N ILE A 149 -1.76 8.89 1.92
CA ILE A 149 -1.25 8.86 0.55
C ILE A 149 0.13 9.51 0.52
N ASN A 150 1.12 8.88 -0.13
CA ASN A 150 2.36 9.55 -0.50
C ASN A 150 2.12 10.44 -1.72
N VAL A 151 1.64 11.66 -1.47
CA VAL A 151 1.24 12.64 -2.49
C VAL A 151 2.41 13.16 -3.33
N GLY A 152 3.63 13.20 -2.79
CA GLY A 152 4.83 13.63 -3.51
C GLY A 152 5.29 12.64 -4.59
N LEU A 153 5.23 11.32 -4.32
CA LEU A 153 5.50 10.32 -5.37
C LEU A 153 4.46 10.36 -6.50
N PHE A 154 3.24 10.77 -6.16
CA PHE A 154 2.13 10.84 -7.07
C PHE A 154 2.27 11.99 -8.09
N SER A 155 2.62 13.20 -7.62
CA SER A 155 2.87 14.35 -8.48
C SER A 155 4.04 14.10 -9.45
N LEU A 156 5.11 13.44 -8.98
CA LEU A 156 6.26 13.04 -9.79
C LEU A 156 5.87 12.10 -10.95
N GLY A 157 5.03 11.12 -10.65
CA GLY A 157 4.60 10.14 -11.64
C GLY A 157 3.58 10.67 -12.64
N ARG A 158 2.70 11.60 -12.22
CA ARG A 158 1.85 12.35 -13.17
C ARG A 158 2.72 13.17 -14.12
N LYS A 159 3.75 13.86 -13.63
CA LYS A 159 4.71 14.59 -14.47
C LYS A 159 5.39 13.70 -15.50
N LYS A 160 5.89 12.53 -15.08
CA LYS A 160 6.48 11.56 -15.99
C LYS A 160 5.49 11.15 -17.08
N THR A 161 4.25 10.83 -16.70
CA THR A 161 3.21 10.39 -17.63
C THR A 161 2.86 11.45 -18.66
N VAL A 162 2.63 12.70 -18.23
CA VAL A 162 2.29 13.80 -19.16
C VAL A 162 3.46 14.06 -20.11
N THR A 163 4.69 14.18 -19.59
CA THR A 163 5.88 14.35 -20.42
C THR A 163 6.01 13.23 -21.45
N GLU A 164 5.80 11.96 -21.07
CA GLU A 164 5.89 10.80 -21.98
C GLU A 164 4.82 10.80 -23.07
N LEU A 165 3.58 11.17 -22.73
CA LEU A 165 2.47 11.18 -23.68
C LEU A 165 2.53 12.33 -24.69
N PHE A 166 3.22 13.43 -24.38
CA PHE A 166 3.27 14.64 -25.22
C PHE A 166 4.68 14.99 -25.73
N LYS A 167 5.66 14.07 -25.65
CA LYS A 167 7.06 14.29 -26.08
C LYS A 167 7.21 14.87 -27.49
N THR A 168 6.32 14.52 -28.40
CA THR A 168 6.38 14.90 -29.82
C THR A 168 5.75 16.25 -30.11
N ASN A 169 5.11 16.88 -29.13
CA ASN A 169 4.37 18.10 -29.34
C ASN A 169 5.26 19.31 -29.07
N THR A 170 5.05 20.41 -29.79
CA THR A 170 5.83 21.66 -29.67
C THR A 170 5.53 22.45 -28.40
N VAL A 171 4.90 21.84 -27.41
CA VAL A 171 4.50 22.49 -26.15
C VAL A 171 5.73 22.63 -25.28
N ASN A 172 5.94 23.83 -24.76
CA ASN A 172 7.01 24.05 -23.81
C ASN A 172 6.60 23.48 -22.45
N LEU A 173 7.02 22.26 -22.13
CA LEU A 173 6.75 21.59 -20.85
C LEU A 173 7.27 22.38 -19.62
N SER A 174 8.05 23.46 -19.80
CA SER A 174 8.45 24.37 -18.72
C SER A 174 7.46 25.52 -18.44
N GLN A 175 6.46 25.74 -19.30
CA GLN A 175 5.35 26.71 -19.15
C GLN A 175 3.98 26.01 -19.01
N GLU A 176 4.00 24.77 -18.53
CA GLU A 176 2.94 23.78 -18.67
C GLU A 176 1.63 24.18 -17.98
N LEU A 177 0.56 24.22 -18.77
CA LEU A 177 -0.81 24.19 -18.30
C LEU A 177 -1.42 22.84 -18.69
N THR A 178 -1.71 22.00 -17.71
CA THR A 178 -2.30 20.69 -17.97
C THR A 178 -3.79 20.72 -17.63
N GLY A 179 -4.58 19.99 -18.42
CA GLY A 179 -6.02 19.86 -18.23
C GLY A 179 -6.49 18.42 -18.42
N GLU A 180 -7.60 18.08 -17.79
CA GLU A 180 -8.22 16.75 -17.89
C GLU A 180 -9.73 16.91 -18.02
N VAL A 181 -10.33 16.20 -18.98
CA VAL A 181 -11.78 16.09 -19.19
C VAL A 181 -12.18 14.64 -18.96
N ASP A 182 -13.18 14.44 -18.11
CA ASP A 182 -13.79 13.14 -17.82
C ASP A 182 -15.28 13.18 -18.11
N LEU A 183 -15.71 12.36 -19.07
CA LEU A 183 -17.10 12.21 -19.45
C LEU A 183 -17.51 10.77 -19.17
N MET A 184 -18.38 10.57 -18.19
CA MET A 184 -18.70 9.26 -17.64
C MET A 184 -20.19 8.97 -17.75
N TYR A 185 -20.55 7.89 -18.43
CA TYR A 185 -21.83 7.23 -18.20
C TYR A 185 -21.68 6.30 -17.00
N ILE A 186 -22.47 6.51 -15.95
CA ILE A 186 -22.43 5.76 -14.71
C ILE A 186 -23.70 4.91 -14.63
N HIS A 187 -23.55 3.60 -14.80
CA HIS A 187 -24.65 2.65 -14.76
C HIS A 187 -24.94 2.20 -13.33
N SER A 188 -23.93 1.71 -12.60
CA SER A 188 -24.10 1.19 -11.24
C SER A 188 -23.00 1.63 -10.30
N ARG A 189 -23.32 1.55 -9.01
CA ARG A 189 -22.37 1.61 -7.91
C ARG A 189 -22.25 0.25 -7.27
N VAL A 190 -21.03 -0.17 -7.03
CA VAL A 190 -20.67 -1.48 -6.49
C VAL A 190 -19.82 -1.26 -5.25
N TRP A 191 -20.14 -1.94 -4.15
CA TRP A 191 -19.33 -1.83 -2.93
C TRP A 191 -19.19 -3.15 -2.17
N LEU A 192 -18.14 -3.18 -1.36
CA LEU A 192 -17.84 -4.11 -0.30
C LEU A 192 -17.80 -3.31 1.01
N ASP A 193 -18.44 -3.83 2.05
CA ASP A 193 -18.42 -3.22 3.37
C ASP A 193 -17.01 -3.22 3.96
N ASN A 194 -16.53 -2.03 4.29
CA ASN A 194 -15.16 -1.80 4.78
C ASN A 194 -15.06 -1.71 6.31
N VAL A 195 -16.04 -2.24 7.04
CA VAL A 195 -15.95 -2.29 8.50
C VAL A 195 -14.87 -3.28 8.94
N SER A 196 -14.13 -2.95 10.01
CA SER A 196 -12.97 -3.76 10.44
C SER A 196 -13.29 -5.25 10.68
N GLY A 197 -14.49 -5.55 11.19
CA GLY A 197 -14.94 -6.93 11.36
C GLY A 197 -15.08 -7.70 10.04
N ALA A 198 -15.60 -7.05 9.00
CA ALA A 198 -15.71 -7.62 7.65
C ALA A 198 -14.32 -7.85 7.05
N GLN A 199 -13.44 -6.83 7.10
CA GLN A 199 -12.08 -6.92 6.58
C GLN A 199 -11.29 -8.08 7.18
N LYS A 200 -11.33 -8.25 8.51
CA LYS A 200 -10.66 -9.37 9.19
C LYS A 200 -11.26 -10.73 8.83
N ARG A 201 -12.58 -10.81 8.70
CA ARG A 201 -13.27 -12.04 8.27
C ARG A 201 -12.91 -12.42 6.83
N ILE A 202 -12.79 -11.42 5.96
CA ILE A 202 -12.31 -11.57 4.59
C ILE A 202 -10.88 -12.07 4.56
N ALA A 203 -9.97 -11.38 5.25
CA ALA A 203 -8.55 -11.76 5.40
C ALA A 203 -8.37 -13.20 5.90
N ALA A 204 -9.26 -13.67 6.78
CA ALA A 204 -9.18 -15.00 7.36
C ALA A 204 -9.69 -16.13 6.44
N ASN A 205 -10.59 -15.86 5.48
CA ASN A 205 -11.34 -16.93 4.83
C ASN A 205 -11.54 -16.79 3.31
N TYR A 206 -11.36 -15.61 2.73
CA TYR A 206 -11.71 -15.33 1.33
C TYR A 206 -10.57 -14.64 0.58
N MET A 207 -9.33 -14.85 0.97
CA MET A 207 -8.18 -14.39 0.21
C MET A 207 -7.82 -15.43 -0.86
N ASN A 208 -7.46 -14.97 -2.05
CA ASN A 208 -6.94 -15.83 -3.11
C ASN A 208 -5.66 -16.54 -2.65
N SER A 209 -5.51 -17.80 -3.07
CA SER A 209 -4.36 -18.62 -2.69
C SER A 209 -3.07 -18.01 -3.22
N SER A 210 -3.09 -17.40 -4.41
CA SER A 210 -1.90 -16.72 -4.95
C SER A 210 -1.46 -15.52 -4.10
N PHE A 211 -2.39 -14.74 -3.55
CA PHE A 211 -2.02 -13.63 -2.67
C PHE A 211 -1.41 -14.13 -1.36
N ILE A 212 -2.01 -15.16 -0.75
CA ILE A 212 -1.44 -15.78 0.46
C ILE A 212 -0.05 -16.35 0.19
N SER A 213 0.13 -17.05 -0.94
CA SER A 213 1.44 -17.56 -1.35
C SER A 213 2.46 -16.44 -1.49
N GLU A 214 2.11 -15.36 -2.20
CA GLU A 214 3.01 -14.21 -2.41
C GLU A 214 3.32 -13.49 -1.10
N LEU A 215 2.37 -13.36 -0.18
CA LEU A 215 2.58 -12.75 1.14
C LEU A 215 3.67 -13.46 1.96
N TYR A 216 3.81 -14.79 1.81
CA TYR A 216 4.79 -15.61 2.54
C TYR A 216 6.06 -15.96 1.73
N ASN A 217 6.05 -15.77 0.41
CA ASN A 217 7.14 -16.13 -0.50
C ASN A 217 7.77 -14.95 -1.27
N THR A 218 7.22 -13.75 -1.16
CA THR A 218 7.73 -12.55 -1.81
C THR A 218 7.93 -11.42 -0.79
N PRO A 219 9.09 -10.74 -0.78
CA PRO A 219 9.31 -9.59 0.09
C PRO A 219 8.20 -8.54 -0.09
N ILE A 220 7.64 -8.04 1.01
CA ILE A 220 6.48 -7.13 0.96
C ILE A 220 6.75 -5.89 0.10
N ALA A 221 7.99 -5.39 0.06
CA ALA A 221 8.36 -4.28 -0.80
C ALA A 221 8.12 -4.57 -2.30
N ASN A 222 8.41 -5.79 -2.74
CA ASN A 222 8.15 -6.22 -4.12
C ASN A 222 6.66 -6.37 -4.40
N ILE A 223 5.85 -6.78 -3.42
CA ILE A 223 4.38 -6.84 -3.57
C ILE A 223 3.83 -5.42 -3.75
N ILE A 224 4.19 -4.50 -2.86
CA ILE A 224 3.71 -3.11 -2.91
C ILE A 224 4.17 -2.39 -4.18
N GLU A 225 5.43 -2.57 -4.57
CA GLU A 225 5.97 -2.01 -5.81
C GLU A 225 5.22 -2.52 -7.04
N ASN A 226 4.95 -3.83 -7.14
CA ASN A 226 4.39 -4.41 -8.36
C ASN A 226 2.86 -4.38 -8.41
N TRP A 227 2.17 -4.59 -7.28
CA TRP A 227 0.71 -4.77 -7.24
C TRP A 227 -0.02 -3.51 -6.80
N GLY A 228 0.66 -2.62 -6.08
CA GLY A 228 0.08 -1.44 -5.46
C GLY A 228 -0.39 -1.68 -4.03
N PRO A 229 -0.51 -0.61 -3.22
CA PRO A 229 -0.82 -0.72 -1.79
C PRO A 229 -2.32 -0.69 -1.48
N TYR A 230 -3.18 -0.45 -2.46
CA TYR A 230 -4.62 -0.26 -2.27
C TYR A 230 -5.44 -1.41 -2.81
N ILE A 231 -6.62 -1.62 -2.26
CA ILE A 231 -7.63 -2.60 -2.67
C ILE A 231 -8.92 -1.87 -3.04
N VAL A 232 -9.47 -2.20 -4.20
CA VAL A 232 -10.76 -1.68 -4.68
C VAL A 232 -11.88 -2.28 -3.85
N SER A 233 -12.64 -1.41 -3.19
CA SER A 233 -13.78 -1.79 -2.34
C SER A 233 -15.07 -1.07 -2.73
N HIS A 234 -14.99 0.08 -3.39
CA HIS A 234 -16.19 0.82 -3.79
C HIS A 234 -15.92 1.59 -5.09
N TYR A 235 -16.69 1.28 -6.13
CA TYR A 235 -16.49 1.85 -7.46
C TYR A 235 -17.80 2.02 -8.22
N TYR A 236 -17.70 2.71 -9.35
CA TYR A 236 -18.78 2.92 -10.31
C TYR A 236 -18.49 2.17 -11.61
N THR A 237 -19.51 1.57 -12.20
CA THR A 237 -19.42 0.91 -13.51
C THR A 237 -20.09 1.73 -14.60
N GLY A 238 -19.62 1.58 -15.83
CA GLY A 238 -20.23 2.15 -17.03
C GLY A 238 -19.22 2.33 -18.16
N GLY A 239 -19.28 3.48 -18.84
CA GLY A 239 -18.28 3.88 -19.83
C GLY A 239 -17.68 5.25 -19.53
N ARG A 240 -16.39 5.42 -19.79
CA ARG A 240 -15.65 6.67 -19.59
C ARG A 240 -14.90 7.08 -20.85
N ALA A 241 -15.06 8.34 -21.25
CA ALA A 241 -14.18 9.02 -22.17
C ALA A 241 -13.34 10.02 -21.38
N ASN A 242 -12.03 9.79 -21.35
CA ASN A 242 -11.05 10.65 -20.71
C ASN A 242 -10.22 11.36 -21.77
N ALA A 243 -9.93 12.64 -21.57
CA ALA A 243 -9.02 13.38 -22.43
C ALA A 243 -8.05 14.21 -21.59
N LEU A 244 -6.75 13.98 -21.80
CA LEU A 244 -5.67 14.73 -21.18
C LEU A 244 -5.19 15.81 -22.15
N TYR A 245 -4.92 17.01 -21.63
CA TYR A 245 -4.56 18.19 -22.41
C TYR A 245 -3.28 18.82 -21.89
N VAL A 246 -2.47 19.35 -22.79
CA VAL A 246 -1.35 20.25 -22.49
C VAL A 246 -1.46 21.50 -23.36
N ALA A 247 -1.11 22.65 -22.80
CA ALA A 247 -1.12 23.92 -23.50
C ALA A 247 -0.01 24.85 -22.98
N ASP A 248 0.36 25.82 -23.82
CA ASP A 248 1.21 26.94 -23.45
C ASP A 248 0.36 28.12 -23.00
N TYR A 249 0.76 28.76 -21.90
CA TYR A 249 0.13 29.98 -21.40
C TYR A 249 1.07 31.17 -21.58
N LYS A 250 0.65 32.20 -22.33
CA LYS A 250 1.53 33.28 -22.81
C LYS A 250 1.77 34.42 -21.81
N GLU A 251 0.86 34.62 -20.85
CA GLU A 251 0.93 35.74 -19.92
C GLU A 251 1.47 35.35 -18.54
N ASN A 252 2.14 36.28 -17.86
CA ASN A 252 2.56 36.08 -16.48
C ASN A 252 1.43 36.42 -15.49
N THR A 253 0.44 35.53 -15.38
CA THR A 253 -0.70 35.65 -14.44
C THR A 253 -0.60 34.63 -13.31
N SER A 254 -1.48 34.73 -12.30
CA SER A 254 -1.55 33.78 -11.18
C SER A 254 -1.95 32.38 -11.65
N PHE A 255 -1.56 31.35 -10.88
CA PHE A 255 -1.93 29.96 -11.19
C PHE A 255 -3.45 29.76 -11.27
N GLU A 256 -4.21 30.43 -10.40
CA GLU A 256 -5.68 30.36 -10.38
C GLU A 256 -6.29 30.87 -11.69
N GLN A 257 -5.77 31.97 -12.23
CA GLN A 257 -6.27 32.53 -13.48
C GLN A 257 -5.93 31.62 -14.67
N ARG A 258 -4.72 31.06 -14.71
CA ARG A 258 -4.30 30.09 -15.74
C ARG A 258 -5.20 28.85 -15.73
N GLU A 259 -5.44 28.28 -14.55
CA GLU A 259 -6.31 27.11 -14.37
C GLU A 259 -7.76 27.39 -14.78
N LYS A 260 -8.29 28.58 -14.45
CA LYS A 260 -9.62 29.02 -14.87
C LYS A 260 -9.74 29.16 -16.39
N ASP A 261 -8.75 29.75 -17.05
CA ASP A 261 -8.74 29.88 -18.51
C ASP A 261 -8.61 28.51 -19.20
N MET A 262 -7.82 27.59 -18.61
CA MET A 262 -7.76 26.21 -19.09
C MET A 262 -9.10 25.51 -18.94
N ASP A 263 -9.77 25.63 -17.80
CA ASP A 263 -11.09 25.02 -17.58
C ASP A 263 -12.13 25.47 -18.62
N LEU A 264 -12.12 26.75 -19.00
CA LEU A 264 -12.94 27.27 -20.09
C LEU A 264 -12.56 26.67 -21.45
N THR A 265 -11.26 26.52 -21.71
CA THR A 265 -10.71 25.86 -22.92
C THR A 265 -11.18 24.42 -23.03
N LEU A 266 -11.11 23.67 -21.91
CA LEU A 266 -11.55 22.28 -21.82
C LEU A 266 -13.05 22.15 -22.10
N LYS A 267 -13.88 23.00 -21.48
CA LYS A 267 -15.34 23.00 -21.68
C LYS A 267 -15.76 23.34 -23.11
N ALA A 268 -14.93 24.09 -23.85
CA ALA A 268 -15.15 24.39 -25.27
C ALA A 268 -14.66 23.27 -26.23
N SER A 269 -13.95 22.26 -25.71
CA SER A 269 -13.30 21.22 -26.51
C SER A 269 -14.14 19.93 -26.68
N TYR A 270 -15.35 19.89 -26.11
CA TYR A 270 -16.28 18.80 -26.30
C TYR A 270 -17.73 19.29 -26.37
N SER A 271 -18.60 18.46 -26.96
CA SER A 271 -20.05 18.63 -26.89
C SER A 271 -20.67 17.31 -26.48
N TRP A 272 -21.44 17.34 -25.39
CA TRP A 272 -22.13 16.17 -24.90
C TRP A 272 -23.62 16.46 -24.70
N LYS A 273 -24.45 15.72 -25.42
CA LYS A 273 -25.89 15.68 -25.22
C LYS A 273 -26.25 14.28 -24.73
N PRO A 274 -26.20 14.02 -23.42
CA PRO A 274 -26.66 12.75 -22.88
C PRO A 274 -28.19 12.75 -22.98
N ALA A 275 -28.77 12.11 -24.01
CA ALA A 275 -30.22 11.93 -24.08
C ALA A 275 -30.69 11.21 -22.81
N SER A 276 -31.72 11.74 -22.15
CA SER A 276 -32.29 11.29 -20.87
C SER A 276 -32.02 9.80 -20.57
N VAL A 277 -30.92 9.55 -19.86
CA VAL A 277 -30.55 8.29 -19.18
C VAL A 277 -30.53 7.02 -20.05
N ILE A 278 -30.42 7.14 -21.38
CA ILE A 278 -30.37 5.99 -22.33
C ILE A 278 -31.69 5.17 -22.35
N LYS A 279 -32.82 5.81 -22.64
CA LYS A 279 -34.04 5.12 -23.14
C LYS A 279 -34.33 5.38 -24.63
N ASP A 280 -33.68 6.37 -25.23
CA ASP A 280 -33.94 6.79 -26.61
C ASP A 280 -32.61 7.12 -27.31
N THR A 281 -31.98 6.10 -27.90
CA THR A 281 -30.63 6.17 -28.51
C THR A 281 -30.54 7.12 -29.71
N VAL A 282 -31.67 7.63 -30.22
CA VAL A 282 -31.72 8.45 -31.43
C VAL A 282 -31.22 9.89 -31.20
N LYS A 283 -31.04 10.33 -29.94
CA LYS A 283 -30.66 11.73 -29.60
C LYS A 283 -29.37 11.91 -28.80
N ALA A 284 -28.71 10.82 -28.38
CA ALA A 284 -27.46 10.93 -27.63
C ALA A 284 -26.31 11.24 -28.57
N SER A 285 -25.46 12.23 -28.24
CA SER A 285 -24.27 12.53 -29.05
C SER A 285 -23.12 12.96 -28.16
N LEU A 286 -21.91 12.47 -28.46
CA LEU A 286 -20.70 12.89 -27.80
C LEU A 286 -19.61 13.16 -28.84
N ASN A 287 -19.05 14.36 -28.83
CA ASN A 287 -17.99 14.74 -29.76
C ASN A 287 -16.87 15.44 -29.01
N PHE A 288 -15.62 15.06 -29.31
CA PHE A 288 -14.46 15.89 -29.03
C PHE A 288 -14.12 16.73 -30.25
N GLY A 289 -13.78 17.99 -30.02
CA GLY A 289 -13.40 18.91 -31.08
C GLY A 289 -13.56 20.35 -30.61
N TYR A 290 -12.63 21.20 -31.05
CA TYR A 290 -12.65 22.60 -30.67
C TYR A 290 -13.80 23.35 -31.32
N ASN A 291 -14.67 23.96 -30.52
CA ASN A 291 -15.81 24.74 -30.99
C ASN A 291 -15.87 26.07 -30.21
N TYR A 292 -15.09 27.07 -30.65
CA TYR A 292 -15.27 28.45 -30.17
C TYR A 292 -16.62 28.99 -30.65
N LYS A 293 -17.68 28.72 -29.88
CA LYS A 293 -19.00 29.34 -30.08
C LYS A 293 -19.48 30.15 -28.89
N SER A 294 -18.61 30.44 -27.91
CA SER A 294 -18.92 31.34 -26.80
C SER A 294 -18.08 32.62 -26.89
N GLY A 295 -18.70 33.78 -26.63
CA GLY A 295 -18.20 35.13 -26.91
C GLY A 295 -16.95 35.61 -26.16
N ASN A 296 -16.14 34.71 -25.58
CA ASN A 296 -14.82 35.00 -24.99
C ASN A 296 -13.65 34.41 -25.81
N SER A 297 -13.92 33.90 -27.02
CA SER A 297 -12.99 33.07 -27.81
C SER A 297 -11.68 33.74 -28.18
N GLU A 298 -11.69 35.03 -28.55
CA GLU A 298 -10.48 35.73 -29.00
C GLU A 298 -9.52 36.04 -27.84
N ALA A 299 -10.05 36.44 -26.69
CA ALA A 299 -9.26 36.73 -25.50
C ALA A 299 -8.71 35.46 -24.83
N LEU A 300 -9.39 34.31 -24.97
CA LEU A 300 -8.87 33.02 -24.49
C LEU A 300 -7.79 32.47 -25.44
N ALA A 301 -8.04 32.55 -26.76
CA ALA A 301 -7.10 32.11 -27.80
C ALA A 301 -5.79 32.93 -27.83
N SER A 302 -5.82 34.18 -27.35
CA SER A 302 -4.62 34.99 -27.22
C SER A 302 -3.76 34.60 -26.01
N ARG A 303 -4.36 34.04 -24.94
CA ARG A 303 -3.67 33.64 -23.71
C ARG A 303 -3.20 32.19 -23.70
N ILE A 304 -4.00 31.28 -24.27
CA ILE A 304 -3.73 29.84 -24.33
C ILE A 304 -3.46 29.43 -25.78
N THR A 305 -2.31 28.81 -26.01
CA THR A 305 -1.88 28.35 -27.35
C THR A 305 -1.31 26.94 -27.35
N ASN A 306 -1.13 26.36 -28.54
CA ASN A 306 -0.58 25.02 -28.73
C ASN A 306 -1.32 23.92 -27.95
N VAL A 307 -2.64 24.07 -27.84
CA VAL A 307 -3.48 23.11 -27.10
C VAL A 307 -3.43 21.78 -27.81
N SER A 308 -2.91 20.77 -27.12
CA SER A 308 -2.87 19.39 -27.59
C SER A 308 -3.66 18.52 -26.65
N ASN A 309 -4.27 17.46 -27.17
CA ASN A 309 -4.94 16.46 -26.36
C ASN A 309 -4.61 15.03 -26.76
N ARG A 310 -4.95 14.12 -25.86
CA ARG A 310 -4.98 12.68 -26.08
C ARG A 310 -6.26 12.14 -25.47
N ILE A 311 -7.08 11.47 -26.27
CA ILE A 311 -8.39 10.96 -25.88
C ILE A 311 -8.31 9.45 -25.71
N ARG A 312 -8.97 8.93 -24.69
CA ARG A 312 -9.04 7.51 -24.39
C ARG A 312 -10.44 7.10 -23.94
N LEU A 313 -10.90 5.96 -24.44
CA LEU A 313 -12.17 5.35 -24.04
C LEU A 313 -11.94 4.15 -23.13
N SER A 314 -12.92 3.88 -22.28
CA SER A 314 -12.97 2.72 -21.39
C SER A 314 -14.41 2.21 -21.29
N GLY A 315 -14.59 0.91 -21.47
CA GLY A 315 -15.90 0.28 -21.61
C GLY A 315 -16.54 0.53 -22.98
N GLY A 316 -17.68 -0.11 -23.24
CA GLY A 316 -18.31 -0.13 -24.56
C GLY A 316 -17.76 -1.23 -25.47
N GLU A 317 -18.39 -1.39 -26.63
CA GLU A 317 -18.04 -2.49 -27.54
C GLU A 317 -16.60 -2.37 -28.08
N PRO A 318 -15.89 -3.51 -28.29
CA PRO A 318 -14.50 -3.52 -28.77
C PRO A 318 -14.25 -2.70 -30.05
N GLN A 319 -15.21 -2.71 -30.98
CA GLN A 319 -15.10 -1.99 -32.26
C GLN A 319 -14.99 -0.47 -32.13
N PHE A 320 -15.44 0.09 -31.00
CA PHE A 320 -15.36 1.53 -30.73
C PHE A 320 -14.21 1.91 -29.79
N GLN A 321 -13.40 0.96 -29.34
CA GLN A 321 -12.28 1.27 -28.45
C GLN A 321 -11.28 2.18 -29.15
N LEU A 322 -10.86 3.23 -28.44
CA LEU A 322 -10.01 4.27 -28.99
C LEU A 322 -9.01 4.73 -27.94
N THR A 323 -7.76 4.85 -28.38
CA THR A 323 -6.75 5.70 -27.75
C THR A 323 -6.14 6.54 -28.87
N SER A 324 -6.46 7.84 -28.91
CA SER A 324 -5.93 8.73 -29.94
C SER A 324 -4.42 8.92 -29.78
N PRO A 325 -3.68 9.26 -30.85
CA PRO A 325 -2.38 9.89 -30.68
C PRO A 325 -2.51 11.23 -29.93
N SER A 326 -1.40 11.74 -29.40
CA SER A 326 -1.33 13.12 -28.95
C SER A 326 -1.32 14.03 -30.19
N ALA A 327 -2.28 14.94 -30.29
CA ALA A 327 -2.42 15.83 -31.45
C ALA A 327 -2.96 17.19 -31.02
N LYS A 328 -2.85 18.20 -31.89
CA LYS A 328 -3.49 19.49 -31.68
C LYS A 328 -5.01 19.30 -31.63
N VAL A 329 -5.69 20.01 -30.74
CA VAL A 329 -7.13 19.83 -30.52
C VAL A 329 -7.94 20.17 -31.77
N GLU A 330 -7.46 21.09 -32.62
CA GLU A 330 -8.08 21.46 -33.88
C GLU A 330 -8.07 20.33 -34.91
N GLU A 331 -7.05 19.46 -34.83
CA GLU A 331 -6.82 18.31 -35.71
C GLU A 331 -7.48 17.04 -35.17
N ASN A 332 -7.77 16.98 -33.86
CA ASN A 332 -8.28 15.80 -33.18
C ASN A 332 -9.80 15.86 -32.93
N LYS A 333 -10.59 15.92 -34.02
CA LYS A 333 -12.06 15.90 -33.98
C LYS A 333 -12.57 14.46 -34.03
N ILE A 334 -13.27 14.02 -33.00
CA ILE A 334 -13.71 12.63 -32.84
C ILE A 334 -15.19 12.58 -32.47
N ASP A 335 -15.97 11.86 -33.27
CA ASP A 335 -17.35 11.49 -32.94
C ASP A 335 -17.37 10.19 -32.15
N LEU A 336 -17.85 10.27 -30.90
CA LEU A 336 -17.98 9.15 -29.97
C LEU A 336 -19.43 8.68 -29.81
N THR A 337 -20.33 9.09 -30.69
CA THR A 337 -21.75 8.73 -30.61
C THR A 337 -21.99 7.22 -30.74
N GLY A 338 -21.22 6.54 -31.61
CA GLY A 338 -21.24 5.08 -31.73
C GLY A 338 -20.80 4.38 -30.44
N TRP A 339 -19.68 4.83 -29.86
CA TRP A 339 -19.19 4.35 -28.56
C TRP A 339 -20.24 4.55 -27.46
N LEU A 340 -20.79 5.76 -27.32
CA LEU A 340 -21.81 6.08 -26.31
C LEU A 340 -23.04 5.18 -26.44
N SER A 341 -23.48 4.91 -27.67
CA SER A 341 -24.61 4.02 -27.95
C SER A 341 -24.33 2.56 -27.58
N SER A 342 -23.07 2.13 -27.68
CA SER A 342 -22.66 0.76 -27.31
C SER A 342 -22.77 0.48 -25.81
N LEU A 343 -22.78 1.52 -24.96
CA LEU A 343 -22.89 1.40 -23.51
C LEU A 343 -24.28 0.97 -23.02
N LYS A 344 -25.25 0.77 -23.92
CA LYS A 344 -26.52 0.09 -23.60
C LYS A 344 -26.32 -1.35 -23.13
N ASP A 345 -25.25 -2.01 -23.57
CA ASP A 345 -24.90 -3.36 -23.11
C ASP A 345 -24.04 -3.29 -21.83
N VAL A 346 -24.66 -3.66 -20.71
CA VAL A 346 -24.02 -3.72 -19.39
C VAL A 346 -22.81 -4.65 -19.33
N LYS A 347 -22.71 -5.64 -20.22
CA LYS A 347 -21.56 -6.56 -20.29
C LYS A 347 -20.28 -5.87 -20.76
N THR A 348 -20.42 -4.73 -21.42
CA THR A 348 -19.28 -3.93 -21.91
C THR A 348 -18.81 -2.90 -20.89
N HIS A 349 -19.46 -2.82 -19.71
CA HIS A 349 -19.11 -1.83 -18.70
C HIS A 349 -17.83 -2.20 -17.97
N VAL A 350 -17.08 -1.17 -17.58
CA VAL A 350 -15.86 -1.28 -16.78
C VAL A 350 -15.92 -0.33 -15.60
N VAL A 351 -14.90 -0.33 -14.74
CA VAL A 351 -14.75 0.72 -13.73
C VAL A 351 -14.53 2.06 -14.41
N VAL A 352 -15.40 3.02 -14.11
CA VAL A 352 -15.30 4.39 -14.63
C VAL A 352 -14.80 5.38 -13.60
N ASN A 353 -15.10 5.14 -12.32
CA ASN A 353 -14.63 5.98 -11.22
C ASN A 353 -14.64 5.20 -9.90
N LEU A 354 -13.96 5.76 -8.89
CA LEU A 354 -13.95 5.28 -7.52
C LEU A 354 -14.89 6.14 -6.67
N ALA A 355 -15.59 5.50 -5.73
CA ALA A 355 -16.29 6.24 -4.69
C ALA A 355 -15.30 6.84 -3.69
N ASP A 356 -15.75 7.84 -2.94
CA ASP A 356 -14.96 8.35 -1.82
C ASP A 356 -14.78 7.23 -0.78
N GLY A 357 -13.54 7.07 -0.28
CA GLY A 357 -13.14 5.93 0.54
C GLY A 357 -13.20 4.57 -0.17
N GLY A 358 -13.29 4.53 -1.51
CA GLY A 358 -13.40 3.30 -2.28
C GLY A 358 -12.10 2.51 -2.45
N LEU A 359 -10.96 3.06 -2.02
CA LEU A 359 -9.67 2.39 -1.92
C LEU A 359 -9.29 2.18 -0.47
N VAL A 360 -9.05 0.92 -0.11
CA VAL A 360 -8.65 0.50 1.24
C VAL A 360 -7.20 0.06 1.24
N GLY A 361 -6.45 0.30 2.32
CA GLY A 361 -5.07 -0.19 2.43
C GLY A 361 -5.00 -1.73 2.43
N MET A 362 -4.03 -2.30 1.72
CA MET A 362 -3.79 -3.75 1.67
C MET A 362 -3.53 -4.32 3.08
N ASP A 363 -3.01 -3.52 4.01
CA ASP A 363 -2.80 -3.91 5.41
C ASP A 363 -4.12 -4.32 6.11
N LYS A 364 -5.28 -3.84 5.65
CA LYS A 364 -6.58 -4.23 6.22
C LYS A 364 -6.98 -5.66 5.90
N PHE A 365 -6.41 -6.25 4.84
CA PHE A 365 -6.72 -7.59 4.36
C PHE A 365 -5.64 -8.63 4.71
N VAL A 366 -4.80 -8.29 5.69
CA VAL A 366 -3.75 -9.15 6.27
C VAL A 366 -4.08 -9.34 7.75
N LEU A 367 -3.67 -10.45 8.38
CA LEU A 367 -3.95 -10.68 9.81
C LEU A 367 -2.73 -10.38 10.68
N GLU A 368 -1.55 -10.64 10.15
CA GLU A 368 -0.22 -10.55 10.75
C GLU A 368 0.18 -9.08 11.00
N GLU A 369 0.47 -8.74 12.25
CA GLU A 369 0.74 -7.37 12.69
C GLU A 369 2.05 -6.82 12.12
N ASN A 370 3.08 -7.66 11.99
CA ASN A 370 4.35 -7.26 11.35
C ASN A 370 4.16 -7.00 9.85
N PHE A 371 3.38 -7.82 9.14
CA PHE A 371 3.09 -7.60 7.72
C PHE A 371 2.26 -6.33 7.51
N LYS A 372 1.24 -6.08 8.34
CA LYS A 372 0.46 -4.83 8.34
C LYS A 372 1.33 -3.58 8.48
N ARG A 373 2.23 -3.59 9.46
CA ARG A 373 3.15 -2.48 9.71
C ARG A 373 4.12 -2.33 8.53
N ARG A 374 4.69 -3.42 8.04
CA ARG A 374 5.60 -3.40 6.89
C ARG A 374 4.93 -2.87 5.63
N ILE A 375 3.70 -3.29 5.31
CA ILE A 375 2.93 -2.73 4.19
C ILE A 375 2.79 -1.21 4.31
N ARG A 376 2.39 -0.72 5.49
CA ARG A 376 2.22 0.72 5.74
C ARG A 376 3.55 1.47 5.64
N ASP A 377 4.59 0.97 6.28
CA ASP A 377 5.89 1.64 6.32
C ASP A 377 6.61 1.60 4.96
N THR A 378 6.43 0.53 4.17
CA THR A 378 6.93 0.49 2.79
C THR A 378 6.18 1.43 1.87
N HIS A 379 4.84 1.48 1.97
CA HIS A 379 4.04 2.45 1.23
C HIS A 379 4.44 3.90 1.53
N MET A 380 4.79 4.20 2.79
CA MET A 380 5.27 5.52 3.20
C MET A 380 6.74 5.79 2.88
N GLY A 381 7.48 4.82 2.32
CA GLY A 381 8.89 4.96 1.98
C GLY A 381 9.86 4.83 3.17
N ASN A 382 9.38 4.39 4.34
CA ASN A 382 10.22 4.15 5.53
C ASN A 382 11.03 2.85 5.42
N LEU A 383 10.48 1.83 4.75
CA LEU A 383 11.10 0.51 4.58
C LEU A 383 11.11 0.11 3.10
N ASN A 384 12.19 -0.50 2.60
CA ASN A 384 12.30 -0.89 1.20
C ASN A 384 13.12 -2.18 1.00
N ASP A 385 13.07 -3.09 1.98
CA ASP A 385 13.79 -4.35 1.91
C ASP A 385 13.20 -5.24 0.79
N LYS A 386 13.94 -5.37 -0.32
CA LYS A 386 13.53 -6.16 -1.50
C LYS A 386 14.05 -7.59 -1.49
N GLU A 387 14.83 -7.95 -0.47
CA GLU A 387 15.43 -9.27 -0.30
C GLU A 387 15.06 -9.82 1.09
N TYR A 388 14.93 -11.14 1.15
CA TYR A 388 14.82 -11.84 2.42
C TYR A 388 16.20 -12.04 3.04
N GLN A 389 16.22 -12.21 4.36
CA GLN A 389 17.41 -12.60 5.11
C GLN A 389 17.21 -13.91 5.87
N ILE A 390 18.31 -14.59 6.18
CA ILE A 390 18.28 -15.76 7.07
C ILE A 390 17.84 -15.30 8.47
N PRO A 391 16.79 -15.92 9.06
CA PRO A 391 16.38 -15.62 10.42
C PRO A 391 17.44 -15.99 11.46
N TYR A 392 17.51 -15.17 12.51
CA TYR A 392 18.36 -15.38 13.67
C TYR A 392 17.72 -14.73 14.89
N ILE A 393 18.17 -15.12 16.08
CA ILE A 393 17.82 -14.45 17.33
C ILE A 393 19.01 -13.61 17.77
N GLU A 394 18.75 -12.36 18.13
CA GLU A 394 19.71 -11.52 18.81
C GLU A 394 19.23 -11.18 20.23
N ILE A 395 20.11 -11.32 21.21
CA ILE A 395 19.81 -10.99 22.61
C ILE A 395 20.47 -9.65 22.91
N VAL A 396 19.64 -8.62 23.00
CA VAL A 396 20.07 -7.22 23.01
C VAL A 396 19.24 -6.40 23.98
N LYS A 397 19.63 -5.14 24.18
CA LYS A 397 18.84 -4.22 24.97
C LYS A 397 17.59 -3.78 24.21
N VAL A 398 16.45 -3.76 24.89
CA VAL A 398 15.18 -3.21 24.38
C VAL A 398 14.73 -2.10 25.31
N TYR A 399 14.55 -0.91 24.75
CA TYR A 399 14.13 0.27 25.50
C TYR A 399 12.81 0.04 26.24
N VAL A 400 12.78 0.41 27.52
CA VAL A 400 11.59 0.38 28.37
C VAL A 400 11.10 1.80 28.65
N ARG A 401 11.96 2.63 29.27
CA ARG A 401 11.65 4.00 29.69
C ARG A 401 12.91 4.83 29.92
N ASN A 402 12.74 6.12 30.22
CA ASN A 402 13.81 6.96 30.74
C ASN A 402 13.73 6.99 32.28
N SER A 403 14.89 7.08 32.95
CA SER A 403 14.98 7.37 34.38
C SER A 403 14.56 8.83 34.66
N PRO A 404 14.32 9.23 35.92
CA PRO A 404 14.08 10.62 36.30
C PRO A 404 15.20 11.59 35.88
N SER A 405 16.44 11.11 35.75
CA SER A 405 17.59 11.87 35.28
C SER A 405 17.75 11.89 33.75
N GLY A 406 16.84 11.27 33.00
CA GLY A 406 16.88 11.21 31.54
C GLY A 406 17.73 10.07 30.96
N GLY A 407 18.25 9.17 31.79
CA GLY A 407 19.02 8.00 31.36
C GLY A 407 18.14 6.92 30.73
N VAL A 408 18.64 6.23 29.71
CA VAL A 408 17.89 5.15 29.03
C VAL A 408 17.88 3.87 29.87
N LEU A 409 16.70 3.39 30.22
CA LEU A 409 16.48 2.12 30.92
C LEU A 409 15.95 1.08 29.93
N SER A 410 16.66 -0.03 29.83
CA SER A 410 16.36 -1.10 28.88
C SER A 410 16.25 -2.45 29.58
N ASP A 411 15.46 -3.34 29.01
CA ASP A 411 15.51 -4.76 29.32
C ASP A 411 16.50 -5.48 28.41
N ILE A 412 16.88 -6.71 28.74
CA ILE A 412 17.64 -7.62 27.88
C ILE A 412 16.68 -8.72 27.44
N ALA A 413 16.39 -8.78 26.15
CA ALA A 413 15.41 -9.71 25.59
C ALA A 413 15.93 -10.38 24.32
N ALA A 414 15.38 -11.56 24.03
CA ALA A 414 15.55 -12.20 22.73
C ALA A 414 14.71 -11.45 21.68
N VAL A 415 15.32 -11.16 20.54
CA VAL A 415 14.69 -10.49 19.41
C VAL A 415 14.88 -11.39 18.19
N LEU A 416 13.78 -11.98 17.72
CA LEU A 416 13.77 -12.78 16.51
C LEU A 416 13.75 -11.85 15.29
N THR A 417 14.76 -11.96 14.44
CA THR A 417 14.76 -11.32 13.12
C THR A 417 14.05 -12.24 12.13
N THR A 418 12.96 -11.78 11.52
CA THR A 418 12.20 -12.57 10.54
C THR A 418 12.90 -12.60 9.17
N ARG A 419 12.41 -13.42 8.24
CA ARG A 419 12.84 -13.41 6.83
C ARG A 419 12.68 -12.04 6.19
N ASN A 420 11.62 -11.31 6.55
CA ASN A 420 11.38 -9.93 6.11
C ASN A 420 12.28 -8.90 6.83
N GLY A 421 13.05 -9.30 7.84
CA GLY A 421 13.87 -8.40 8.64
C GLY A 421 13.14 -7.65 9.75
N ASP A 422 11.93 -8.07 10.09
CA ASP A 422 11.21 -7.54 11.25
C ASP A 422 11.91 -7.97 12.53
N LYS A 423 11.96 -7.08 13.53
CA LYS A 423 12.54 -7.34 14.85
C LYS A 423 11.43 -7.66 15.84
N ILE A 424 11.24 -8.94 16.13
CA ILE A 424 10.17 -9.44 17.00
C ILE A 424 10.73 -9.68 18.39
N VAL A 425 10.42 -8.79 19.34
CA VAL A 425 10.86 -8.91 20.73
C VAL A 425 10.02 -9.99 21.42
N LEU A 426 10.67 -11.06 21.86
CA LEU A 426 10.10 -12.15 22.65
C LEU A 426 10.21 -11.77 24.13
N SER A 427 9.29 -10.90 24.55
CA SER A 427 9.30 -10.27 25.88
C SER A 427 8.68 -11.19 26.92
N ASP A 428 9.31 -11.32 28.09
CA ASP A 428 8.72 -12.00 29.26
C ASP A 428 7.65 -11.12 29.95
N GLY A 429 7.57 -9.84 29.58
CA GLY A 429 6.66 -8.84 30.13
C GLY A 429 7.02 -8.30 31.51
N ASN A 430 8.13 -8.72 32.12
CA ASN A 430 8.50 -8.35 33.49
C ASN A 430 9.15 -6.97 33.58
N ALA A 431 9.73 -6.47 32.48
CA ALA A 431 10.43 -5.19 32.44
C ALA A 431 9.55 -3.98 32.77
N VAL A 432 8.25 -4.06 32.50
CA VAL A 432 7.29 -2.98 32.77
C VAL A 432 7.15 -2.71 34.28
N THR A 433 7.31 -3.74 35.11
CA THR A 433 7.20 -3.67 36.58
C THR A 433 8.55 -3.62 37.30
N ALA A 434 9.66 -3.79 36.57
CA ALA A 434 11.00 -3.72 37.15
C ALA A 434 11.32 -2.30 37.66
N THR A 435 12.10 -2.18 38.74
CA THR A 435 12.57 -0.89 39.27
C THR A 435 13.65 -0.28 38.37
N ASP A 436 13.89 1.03 38.48
CA ASP A 436 14.94 1.69 37.70
C ASP A 436 16.32 1.10 38.01
N ALA A 437 16.61 0.79 39.28
CA ALA A 437 17.86 0.15 39.68
C ALA A 437 18.04 -1.22 39.01
N GLN A 438 16.98 -2.03 38.93
CA GLN A 438 17.02 -3.33 38.23
C GLN A 438 17.30 -3.17 36.73
N LEU A 439 16.67 -2.19 36.07
CA LEU A 439 16.92 -1.93 34.64
C LEU A 439 18.30 -1.32 34.39
N MET A 440 18.84 -0.54 35.33
CA MET A 440 20.20 0.00 35.22
C MET A 440 21.27 -1.09 35.25
N MET A 441 21.05 -2.19 35.99
CA MET A 441 21.97 -3.35 36.00
C MET A 441 22.15 -3.97 34.62
N ASN A 442 21.18 -3.84 33.72
CA ASN A 442 21.30 -4.33 32.34
C ASN A 442 22.37 -3.60 31.51
N ASN A 443 22.92 -2.49 32.02
CA ASN A 443 24.05 -1.80 31.40
C ASN A 443 25.41 -2.33 31.87
N ASP A 444 25.46 -3.11 32.96
CA ASP A 444 26.69 -3.78 33.38
C ASP A 444 27.03 -4.93 32.42
N PRO A 445 28.23 -4.96 31.81
CA PRO A 445 28.58 -5.98 30.84
C PRO A 445 28.54 -7.42 31.35
N THR A 446 28.93 -7.64 32.60
CA THR A 446 28.97 -8.98 33.20
C THR A 446 27.56 -9.48 33.45
N TYR A 447 26.71 -8.62 34.02
CA TYR A 447 25.29 -8.90 34.24
C TYR A 447 24.58 -9.15 32.91
N PHE A 448 24.84 -8.31 31.91
CA PHE A 448 24.27 -8.45 30.57
C PHE A 448 24.61 -9.80 29.95
N MET A 449 25.89 -10.18 29.94
CA MET A 449 26.34 -11.45 29.34
C MET A 449 25.79 -12.67 30.08
N THR A 450 25.65 -12.58 31.41
CA THR A 450 25.03 -13.64 32.23
C THR A 450 23.56 -13.83 31.83
N LYS A 451 22.78 -12.75 31.77
CA LYS A 451 21.37 -12.79 31.37
C LYS A 451 21.23 -13.24 29.90
N ALA A 452 22.09 -12.76 29.01
CA ALA A 452 22.07 -13.14 27.61
C ALA A 452 22.35 -14.64 27.39
N THR A 453 23.31 -15.21 28.11
CA THR A 453 23.63 -16.65 28.02
C THR A 453 22.48 -17.51 28.54
N ALA A 454 21.82 -17.08 29.62
CA ALA A 454 20.63 -17.76 30.13
C ALA A 454 19.47 -17.74 29.13
N ILE A 455 19.18 -16.57 28.55
CA ILE A 455 18.14 -16.44 27.51
C ILE A 455 18.50 -17.28 26.27
N ALA A 456 19.77 -17.30 25.84
CA ALA A 456 20.21 -18.11 24.71
C ALA A 456 19.97 -19.60 24.97
N SER A 457 20.29 -20.07 26.19
CA SER A 457 20.10 -21.47 26.58
C SER A 457 18.63 -21.87 26.62
N ASP A 458 17.74 -20.98 27.05
CA ASP A 458 16.28 -21.17 26.99
C ASP A 458 15.79 -21.27 25.53
N LYS A 459 16.18 -20.31 24.68
CA LYS A 459 15.75 -20.28 23.27
C LYS A 459 16.34 -21.41 22.43
N ALA A 460 17.54 -21.89 22.76
CA ALA A 460 18.18 -23.03 22.11
C ALA A 460 17.33 -24.32 22.17
N GLN A 461 16.41 -24.44 23.13
CA GLN A 461 15.51 -25.59 23.23
C GLN A 461 14.45 -25.64 22.11
N TYR A 462 14.16 -24.49 21.49
CA TYR A 462 13.08 -24.35 20.51
C TYR A 462 13.58 -23.88 19.14
N TYR A 463 14.73 -23.20 19.10
CA TYR A 463 15.30 -22.58 17.91
C TYR A 463 16.71 -23.09 17.63
N GLN A 464 16.90 -23.63 16.43
CA GLN A 464 18.19 -24.09 15.91
C GLN A 464 18.87 -23.07 14.97
N CYS A 465 18.29 -21.87 14.81
CA CYS A 465 18.93 -20.77 14.09
C CYS A 465 20.14 -20.22 14.86
N GLU A 466 20.87 -19.27 14.26
CA GLU A 466 21.91 -18.54 14.98
C GLU A 466 21.30 -17.77 16.15
N ILE A 467 21.96 -17.83 17.32
CA ILE A 467 21.67 -16.96 18.46
C ILE A 467 22.95 -16.16 18.74
N ARG A 468 22.82 -14.84 18.73
CA ARG A 468 23.93 -13.92 18.98
C ARG A 468 23.56 -12.85 19.98
N THR A 469 24.55 -12.10 20.46
CA THR A 469 24.33 -10.97 21.36
C THR A 469 25.18 -9.79 20.94
N ASN A 470 24.70 -8.59 21.26
CA ASN A 470 25.43 -7.34 21.08
C ASN A 470 25.13 -6.42 22.26
N ILE A 471 26.15 -6.15 23.06
CA ILE A 471 26.04 -5.41 24.31
C ILE A 471 25.75 -3.91 24.11
N THR A 472 26.07 -3.35 22.96
CA THR A 472 25.86 -1.92 22.67
C THR A 472 24.55 -1.66 21.94
N ARG A 473 23.98 -2.67 21.27
CA ARG A 473 22.75 -2.55 20.50
C ARG A 473 21.52 -2.33 21.39
N VAL A 474 20.72 -1.32 21.05
CA VAL A 474 19.44 -1.01 21.71
C VAL A 474 18.33 -0.88 20.68
N TYR A 475 17.28 -1.68 20.79
CA TYR A 475 16.05 -1.52 20.00
C TYR A 475 15.02 -0.67 20.73
N ARG A 476 14.30 0.15 19.97
CA ARG A 476 13.24 1.03 20.47
C ARG A 476 11.93 0.66 19.75
N PRO A 477 10.98 -0.02 20.42
CA PRO A 477 9.75 -0.52 19.79
C PRO A 477 8.86 0.53 19.09
N TYR A 478 9.06 1.82 19.37
CA TYR A 478 8.32 2.93 18.78
C TYR A 478 8.98 3.52 17.53
N ILE A 479 10.21 3.10 17.20
CA ILE A 479 10.88 3.50 15.96
C ILE A 479 10.36 2.63 14.81
N ARG A 480 10.18 3.24 13.63
CA ARG A 480 9.68 2.55 12.42
C ARG A 480 10.79 1.84 11.63
N VAL A 481 12.04 2.26 11.77
CA VAL A 481 13.21 1.73 11.05
C VAL A 481 14.34 1.41 12.03
N PRO A 482 14.69 0.13 12.25
CA PRO A 482 14.00 -1.05 11.74
C PRO A 482 12.59 -1.20 12.36
N LEU A 483 11.72 -1.99 11.71
CA LEU A 483 10.43 -2.34 12.27
C LEU A 483 10.62 -3.24 13.49
N VAL A 484 10.25 -2.74 14.68
CA VAL A 484 10.29 -3.49 15.93
C VAL A 484 8.86 -3.73 16.42
N LEU A 485 8.54 -4.99 16.74
CA LEU A 485 7.25 -5.41 17.27
C LEU A 485 7.47 -6.24 18.53
N GLU A 486 6.72 -5.96 19.60
CA GLU A 486 6.80 -6.72 20.84
C GLU A 486 5.69 -7.77 20.93
N LEU A 487 6.08 -9.03 21.14
CA LEU A 487 5.18 -10.11 21.57
C LEU A 487 5.29 -10.26 23.08
N LYS A 488 4.36 -9.61 23.80
CA LYS A 488 4.35 -9.58 25.26
C LYS A 488 4.03 -10.96 25.85
N LYS A 489 4.84 -11.39 26.82
CA LYS A 489 4.68 -12.64 27.57
C LYS A 489 4.67 -13.89 26.68
N PHE A 490 5.35 -13.84 25.54
CA PHE A 490 5.43 -15.00 24.65
C PHE A 490 6.23 -16.13 25.34
N ASN A 491 5.73 -17.36 25.24
CA ASN A 491 6.34 -18.55 25.82
C ASN A 491 6.07 -19.74 24.90
N GLU A 492 7.14 -20.44 24.52
CA GLU A 492 7.19 -21.55 23.55
C GLU A 492 6.62 -22.86 24.09
N ALA A 493 6.64 -23.10 25.41
CA ALA A 493 6.22 -24.36 26.02
C ALA A 493 4.69 -24.52 26.10
N ASN A 494 3.96 -23.41 26.24
CA ASN A 494 2.51 -23.40 26.51
C ASN A 494 1.69 -22.97 25.28
N VAL A 495 2.02 -23.54 24.13
CA VAL A 495 1.38 -23.22 22.85
C VAL A 495 0.55 -24.38 22.30
N PHE A 496 -0.38 -24.04 21.42
CA PHE A 496 -1.11 -24.98 20.57
C PHE A 496 -0.92 -24.59 19.11
N LYS A 497 -1.19 -25.52 18.19
CA LYS A 497 -1.21 -25.22 16.75
C LYS A 497 -2.57 -25.50 16.12
N TYR A 498 -2.91 -24.68 15.14
CA TYR A 498 -4.12 -24.80 14.33
C TYR A 498 -3.80 -24.46 12.88
N LYS A 499 -4.21 -25.29 11.93
CA LYS A 499 -4.13 -25.00 10.50
C LYS A 499 -5.47 -24.49 10.01
N ASN A 500 -5.50 -23.30 9.40
CA ASN A 500 -6.71 -22.81 8.76
C ASN A 500 -6.93 -23.57 7.43
N PRO A 501 -8.05 -24.32 7.29
CA PRO A 501 -8.30 -25.13 6.10
C PRO A 501 -8.61 -24.29 4.84
N LYS A 502 -8.94 -22.99 4.99
CA LYS A 502 -9.22 -22.09 3.87
C LYS A 502 -7.96 -21.48 3.26
N THR A 503 -6.95 -21.20 4.09
CA THR A 503 -5.74 -20.48 3.67
C THR A 503 -4.48 -21.33 3.72
N ASN A 504 -4.55 -22.54 4.30
CA ASN A 504 -3.40 -23.39 4.61
C ASN A 504 -2.32 -22.71 5.47
N ILE A 505 -2.69 -21.70 6.26
CA ILE A 505 -1.78 -21.06 7.21
C ILE A 505 -1.85 -21.80 8.54
N TRP A 506 -0.68 -22.17 9.07
CA TRP A 506 -0.52 -22.60 10.45
C TRP A 506 -0.48 -21.40 11.38
N TYR A 507 -1.13 -21.53 12.53
CA TYR A 507 -1.06 -20.61 13.66
C TYR A 507 -0.56 -21.38 14.87
N VAL A 508 0.61 -21.01 15.40
CA VAL A 508 1.16 -21.51 16.67
C VAL A 508 0.89 -20.44 17.71
N TYR A 509 -0.04 -20.69 18.64
CA TYR A 509 -0.63 -19.67 19.48
C TYR A 509 -0.59 -20.02 20.97
N ASN A 510 -0.42 -19.01 21.81
CA ASN A 510 -0.44 -19.11 23.26
C ASN A 510 -1.73 -18.46 23.81
N THR A 511 -2.58 -19.25 24.47
CA THR A 511 -3.88 -18.77 24.97
C THR A 511 -3.77 -17.81 26.14
N GLN A 512 -2.68 -17.84 26.91
CA GLN A 512 -2.48 -16.98 28.08
C GLN A 512 -2.00 -15.59 27.66
N SER A 513 -0.95 -15.52 26.85
CA SER A 513 -0.39 -14.25 26.36
C SER A 513 -1.15 -13.66 25.18
N ARG A 514 -2.01 -14.46 24.53
CA ARG A 514 -2.75 -14.10 23.31
C ARG A 514 -1.81 -13.64 22.20
N THR A 515 -0.76 -14.41 21.97
CA THR A 515 0.23 -14.18 20.92
C THR A 515 0.27 -15.40 20.01
N ALA A 516 0.59 -15.19 18.73
CA ALA A 516 0.71 -16.27 17.76
C ALA A 516 1.78 -15.99 16.72
N PHE A 517 2.47 -17.05 16.29
CA PHE A 517 3.18 -17.07 15.02
C PHE A 517 2.29 -17.66 13.94
N SER A 518 2.45 -17.19 12.71
CA SER A 518 1.82 -17.76 11.53
C SER A 518 2.83 -18.03 10.42
N PHE A 519 2.61 -19.13 9.70
CA PHE A 519 3.37 -19.47 8.50
C PHE A 519 2.50 -20.27 7.53
N LEU A 520 2.71 -20.07 6.23
CA LEU A 520 2.09 -20.91 5.21
C LEU A 520 2.60 -22.35 5.36
N ASP A 521 1.75 -23.35 5.12
CA ASP A 521 2.10 -24.78 5.17
C ASP A 521 3.07 -25.19 4.05
N GLU A 522 4.28 -24.66 4.14
CA GLU A 522 5.44 -24.98 3.32
C GLU A 522 6.58 -25.36 4.24
N GLU A 523 7.06 -26.59 4.08
CA GLU A 523 8.07 -27.21 4.95
C GLU A 523 9.28 -26.30 5.19
N TYR A 524 9.78 -25.64 4.14
CA TYR A 524 10.99 -24.84 4.25
C TYR A 524 10.89 -23.69 5.27
N ILE A 525 9.69 -23.16 5.57
CA ILE A 525 9.54 -22.00 6.45
C ILE A 525 9.99 -22.37 7.88
N PRO A 526 9.39 -23.35 8.59
CA PRO A 526 9.90 -23.83 9.87
C PRO A 526 11.39 -24.24 9.86
N TRP A 527 11.86 -24.90 8.79
CA TRP A 527 13.27 -25.27 8.65
C TRP A 527 14.20 -24.06 8.62
N THR A 528 13.82 -23.00 7.90
CA THR A 528 14.63 -21.78 7.80
C THR A 528 14.79 -21.09 9.16
N TYR A 529 13.75 -21.12 10.00
CA TYR A 529 13.79 -20.62 11.38
C TYR A 529 14.44 -21.59 12.37
N GLY A 530 14.64 -22.85 11.99
CA GLY A 530 15.15 -23.90 12.88
C GLY A 530 14.16 -24.26 13.99
N ILE A 531 12.86 -24.25 13.69
CA ILE A 531 11.78 -24.50 14.67
C ILE A 531 10.98 -25.77 14.39
N VAL A 532 11.43 -26.61 13.45
CA VAL A 532 10.70 -27.82 13.00
C VAL A 532 10.41 -28.74 14.18
N ASP A 533 11.45 -29.16 14.90
CA ASP A 533 11.32 -30.08 16.04
C ASP A 533 10.35 -29.55 17.10
N TRP A 534 10.39 -28.25 17.38
CA TRP A 534 9.44 -27.64 18.32
C TRP A 534 8.02 -27.67 17.77
N VAL A 535 7.80 -27.12 16.58
CA VAL A 535 6.47 -26.96 15.97
C VAL A 535 5.78 -28.31 15.72
N GLU A 536 6.52 -29.35 15.34
CA GLU A 536 5.98 -30.70 15.13
C GLU A 536 5.39 -31.27 16.42
N ASN A 537 6.06 -31.04 17.56
CA ASN A 537 5.65 -31.51 18.87
C ASN A 537 4.56 -30.65 19.55
N VAL A 538 4.24 -29.46 19.01
CA VAL A 538 3.14 -28.63 19.52
C VAL A 538 1.79 -29.35 19.34
N PRO A 539 0.97 -29.49 20.40
CA PRO A 539 -0.34 -30.16 20.30
C PRO A 539 -1.31 -29.38 19.40
N VAL A 540 -2.05 -30.12 18.58
CA VAL A 540 -3.12 -29.54 17.75
C VAL A 540 -4.34 -29.23 18.61
N LYS A 541 -4.84 -28.00 18.52
CA LYS A 541 -6.09 -27.58 19.17
C LYS A 541 -6.85 -26.63 18.26
N ASN A 542 -8.12 -26.94 18.02
CA ASN A 542 -8.96 -26.09 17.18
C ASN A 542 -9.28 -24.77 17.90
N ILE A 543 -9.29 -23.70 17.11
CA ILE A 543 -9.69 -22.36 17.53
C ILE A 543 -10.40 -21.69 16.36
N SER A 544 -11.42 -20.88 16.64
CA SER A 544 -12.07 -20.11 15.58
C SER A 544 -11.14 -19.01 15.07
N MET A 545 -11.14 -18.77 13.77
CA MET A 545 -10.39 -17.63 13.20
C MET A 545 -10.83 -16.31 13.82
N SER A 546 -12.12 -16.15 14.15
CA SER A 546 -12.63 -14.97 14.87
C SER A 546 -11.97 -14.75 16.21
N THR A 547 -11.76 -15.81 17.00
CA THR A 547 -11.04 -15.71 18.27
C THR A 547 -9.59 -15.29 18.03
N LEU A 548 -8.91 -15.88 17.04
CA LEU A 548 -7.53 -15.52 16.70
C LEU A 548 -7.40 -14.05 16.31
N TYR A 549 -8.08 -13.58 15.26
CA TYR A 549 -7.86 -12.21 14.75
C TYR A 549 -8.45 -11.09 15.63
N GLN A 550 -9.33 -11.43 16.58
CA GLN A 550 -9.88 -10.46 17.53
C GLN A 550 -9.03 -10.34 18.78
N LEU A 551 -8.50 -11.45 19.28
CA LEU A 551 -7.90 -11.49 20.62
C LEU A 551 -6.38 -11.63 20.60
N PHE A 552 -5.78 -12.09 19.49
CA PHE A 552 -4.36 -12.39 19.42
C PHE A 552 -3.58 -11.36 18.60
N THR A 553 -2.34 -11.10 19.03
CA THR A 553 -1.31 -10.49 18.19
C THR A 553 -0.64 -11.59 17.37
N ILE A 554 -0.81 -11.54 16.05
CA ILE A 554 -0.29 -12.56 15.13
C ILE A 554 0.95 -12.01 14.42
N VAL A 555 2.01 -12.80 14.33
CA VAL A 555 3.25 -12.46 13.62
C VAL A 555 3.54 -13.49 12.53
N GLY A 556 3.64 -13.02 11.29
CA GLY A 556 4.00 -13.86 10.15
C GLY A 556 5.50 -14.10 10.07
N LEU A 557 5.89 -15.37 9.89
CA LEU A 557 7.27 -15.83 9.74
C LEU A 557 7.68 -15.94 8.27
#